data_AF-A0A3Q1G708-F1
#
_entry.id   AF-A0A3Q1G708-F1
#
_cell.length_a   1.000
_cell.length_b   1.000
_cell.length_c   1.000
_cell.angle_alpha   90.00
_cell.angle_beta   90.00
_cell.angle_gamma   90.00
#
_symmetry.space_group_name_H-M   'P 1'
#
loop_
_entity.id
_entity.type
_entity.pdbx_description
1 polymer ?
#
loop_
_entity_poly.entity_id
_entity_poly.type
_entity_poly.pdbx_seq_one_letter_code
_entity_poly.pdbx_strand_id
1 'polypeptide(L)'
;MVTVGRSGQRGTFWMPSAGLTADCVDSSPAAFLKDQSSRCSRRVVLDQDCRSLPALSMNTYSDIQLFTGKQIDAAVVPMEVASVILQSTDDTQTELQISAGENLSPVLLRPNLCANVVLKVIYVIKYNPGGEIVNATVTLVLGFVSNRMLPLEQEFQITYVQEDGGDVAVRYSGNPGYVVGLPLVSGTKTADGIARSIDPRDTLSLLHSAEDQDCLQDPHQRSPVLFGLNSVSGCTLRQSSPILN
;
A
#
# COMPACT_ATOMS: atom_id res chain seq x y z
N MET A 1 1.05 -1.20 17.87
CA MET A 1 2.00 -2.32 17.66
C MET A 1 3.37 -1.86 18.17
N VAL A 2 4.27 -2.75 18.62
CA VAL A 2 5.51 -2.36 19.32
C VAL A 2 6.73 -2.69 18.45
N THR A 3 7.64 -1.73 18.33
CA THR A 3 8.91 -1.87 17.58
C THR A 3 10.10 -1.98 18.51
N VAL A 4 11.21 -2.52 18.01
CA VAL A 4 12.52 -2.43 18.66
C VAL A 4 13.16 -1.10 18.28
N GLY A 5 13.43 -0.24 19.25
CA GLY A 5 14.19 0.99 19.05
C GLY A 5 15.69 0.72 18.90
N ARG A 6 16.43 1.72 18.41
CA ARG A 6 17.89 1.64 18.15
C ARG A 6 18.74 1.21 19.36
N SER A 7 18.23 1.40 20.57
CA SER A 7 18.90 1.06 21.83
C SER A 7 18.30 -0.18 22.51
N GLY A 8 17.51 -0.99 21.79
CA GLY A 8 16.81 -2.15 22.33
C GLY A 8 15.53 -1.82 23.13
N GLN A 9 15.21 -0.54 23.30
CA GLN A 9 14.01 -0.09 24.00
C GLN A 9 12.73 -0.32 23.17
N ARG A 10 11.58 -0.44 23.84
CA ARG A 10 10.28 -0.59 23.18
C ARG A 10 9.82 0.73 22.57
N GLY A 11 9.59 0.72 21.27
CA GLY A 11 9.03 1.82 20.49
C GLY A 11 7.59 1.54 20.06
N THR A 12 6.97 2.53 19.45
CA THR A 12 5.67 2.36 18.78
C THR A 12 5.91 2.21 17.28
N PHE A 13 5.14 1.32 16.66
CA PHE A 13 5.08 1.28 15.20
C PHE A 13 4.23 2.43 14.68
N TRP A 14 4.86 3.31 13.92
CA TRP A 14 4.22 4.46 13.31
C TRP A 14 4.00 4.19 11.82
N MET A 15 2.84 4.58 11.32
CA MET A 15 2.51 4.56 9.91
C MET A 15 2.02 5.95 9.53
N PRO A 16 2.63 6.64 8.54
CA PRO A 16 2.21 7.98 8.20
C PRO A 16 0.73 8.02 7.82
N SER A 17 0.03 9.06 8.26
CA SER A 17 -1.36 9.31 7.88
C SER A 17 -1.66 10.78 7.69
N ALA A 18 -2.76 11.10 7.02
CA ALA A 18 -3.30 12.46 7.04
C ALA A 18 -3.65 12.85 8.48
N GLY A 19 -3.31 14.08 8.85
CA GLY A 19 -3.63 14.66 10.16
C GLY A 19 -4.97 15.42 10.13
N LEU A 20 -4.99 16.60 10.74
CA LEU A 20 -6.11 17.56 10.61
C LEU A 20 -6.18 18.16 9.21
N THR A 21 -5.06 18.17 8.49
CA THR A 21 -4.95 18.57 7.08
C THR A 21 -4.60 17.35 6.24
N ALA A 22 -4.54 17.52 4.91
CA ALA A 22 -4.01 16.50 4.02
C ALA A 22 -2.50 16.23 4.21
N ASP A 23 -1.80 17.01 5.05
CA ASP A 23 -0.37 16.84 5.28
C ASP A 23 -0.06 15.54 6.04
N CYS A 24 1.02 14.86 5.65
CA CYS A 24 1.45 13.63 6.32
C CYS A 24 1.96 13.89 7.74
N VAL A 25 1.46 13.10 8.69
CA VAL A 25 1.95 13.00 10.06
C VAL A 25 2.64 11.65 10.25
N ASP A 26 3.96 11.68 10.46
CA ASP A 26 4.79 10.46 10.58
C ASP A 26 4.61 9.70 11.90
N SER A 27 3.99 10.32 12.89
CA SER A 27 3.79 9.78 14.24
C SER A 27 2.38 9.24 14.48
N SER A 28 1.67 8.83 13.42
CA SER A 28 0.36 8.21 13.56
C SER A 28 0.50 6.74 13.97
N PRO A 29 -0.07 6.32 15.12
CA PRO A 29 0.17 4.97 15.66
C PRO A 29 -0.58 3.91 14.86
N ALA A 30 0.15 2.91 14.38
CA ALA A 30 -0.45 1.72 13.79
C ALA A 30 -0.91 0.76 14.90
N ALA A 31 -2.22 0.77 15.15
CA ALA A 31 -2.88 -0.10 16.12
C ALA A 31 -2.96 -1.54 15.61
N PHE A 32 -2.66 -2.50 16.49
CA PHE A 32 -2.73 -3.93 16.16
C PHE A 32 -4.18 -4.34 15.87
N LEU A 33 -4.39 -5.17 14.85
CA LEU A 33 -5.70 -5.61 14.34
C LEU A 33 -6.59 -4.48 13.82
N LYS A 34 -6.01 -3.34 13.45
CA LYS A 34 -6.72 -2.26 12.79
C LYS A 34 -6.18 -2.08 11.38
N ASP A 35 -6.87 -2.67 10.42
CA ASP A 35 -6.62 -2.42 9.01
C ASP A 35 -6.83 -0.92 8.73
N GLN A 36 -5.87 -0.31 8.04
CA GLN A 36 -5.88 1.13 7.77
C GLN A 36 -5.29 1.40 6.40
N SER A 37 -5.89 2.35 5.69
CA SER A 37 -5.34 2.97 4.49
C SER A 37 -5.38 4.48 4.67
N SER A 38 -4.31 5.14 4.27
CA SER A 38 -4.19 6.59 4.34
C SER A 38 -3.46 7.12 3.12
N ARG A 39 -3.92 8.26 2.65
CA ARG A 39 -3.27 9.06 1.62
C ARG A 39 -3.02 10.45 2.17
N CYS A 40 -1.81 10.96 2.02
CA CYS A 40 -1.42 12.26 2.54
C CYS A 40 -0.37 12.90 1.63
N SER A 41 -0.22 14.22 1.74
CA SER A 41 0.70 15.01 0.93
C SER A 41 1.86 15.55 1.76
N ARG A 42 3.00 15.76 1.12
CA ARG A 42 4.18 16.39 1.72
C ARG A 42 4.69 17.53 0.88
N ARG A 43 5.15 18.57 1.56
CA ARG A 43 5.97 19.60 0.93
C ARG A 43 7.39 19.07 0.83
N VAL A 44 7.92 19.04 -0.38
CA VAL A 44 9.27 18.52 -0.69
C VAL A 44 9.97 19.55 -1.56
N VAL A 45 11.21 19.88 -1.21
CA VAL A 45 12.12 20.73 -1.96
C VAL A 45 13.18 19.81 -2.57
N LEU A 46 13.02 19.40 -3.83
CA LEU A 46 13.74 18.24 -4.40
C LEU A 46 15.27 18.33 -4.31
N ASP A 47 15.86 19.50 -4.50
CA ASP A 47 17.30 19.72 -4.43
C ASP A 47 17.86 19.56 -3.00
N GLN A 48 17.03 19.79 -1.98
CA GLN A 48 17.40 19.70 -0.56
C GLN A 48 16.99 18.34 0.05
N ASP A 49 15.77 17.90 -0.26
CA ASP A 49 15.08 16.82 0.43
C ASP A 49 15.30 15.46 -0.21
N CYS A 50 15.58 15.39 -1.52
CA CYS A 50 15.59 14.13 -2.27
C CYS A 50 16.44 13.05 -1.58
N ARG A 51 17.65 13.39 -1.10
CA ARG A 51 18.55 12.43 -0.43
C ARG A 51 18.45 12.45 1.11
N SER A 52 17.86 13.49 1.69
CA SER A 52 17.96 13.79 3.11
C SER A 52 16.67 13.49 3.87
N LEU A 53 15.51 13.56 3.20
CA LEU A 53 14.22 13.37 3.81
C LEU A 53 13.91 11.87 3.97
N PRO A 54 13.83 11.34 5.22
CA PRO A 54 13.65 9.91 5.44
C PRO A 54 12.36 9.36 4.81
N ALA A 55 11.29 10.15 4.80
CA ALA A 55 9.99 9.77 4.23
C ALA A 55 10.04 9.44 2.72
N LEU A 56 11.12 9.77 2.01
CA LEU A 56 11.31 9.40 0.61
C LEU A 56 12.04 8.07 0.43
N SER A 57 12.70 7.58 1.49
CA SER A 57 13.57 6.40 1.45
C SER A 57 12.83 5.14 1.86
N MET A 58 13.01 4.07 1.08
CA MET A 58 12.48 2.75 1.40
C MET A 58 12.87 2.28 2.80
N ASN A 59 14.12 2.51 3.22
CA ASN A 59 14.64 2.01 4.49
C ASN A 59 13.86 2.52 5.69
N THR A 60 13.25 3.71 5.59
CA THR A 60 12.38 4.23 6.66
C THR A 60 11.17 3.33 6.93
N TYR A 61 10.76 2.55 5.94
CA TYR A 61 9.58 1.70 6.00
C TYR A 61 9.90 0.21 6.09
N SER A 62 11.11 -0.22 5.69
CA SER A 62 11.55 -1.62 5.70
C SER A 62 12.54 -1.97 6.82
N ASP A 63 13.35 -1.04 7.31
CA ASP A 63 14.30 -1.29 8.41
C ASP A 63 13.61 -1.20 9.78
N ILE A 64 12.67 -2.13 9.99
CA ILE A 64 11.77 -2.15 11.14
C ILE A 64 11.78 -3.54 11.76
N GLN A 65 11.87 -3.59 13.08
CA GLN A 65 11.78 -4.81 13.86
C GLN A 65 10.58 -4.71 14.80
N LEU A 66 9.70 -5.70 14.78
CA LEU A 66 8.47 -5.77 15.56
C LEU A 66 8.62 -6.77 16.70
N PHE A 67 8.02 -6.50 17.85
CA PHE A 67 7.84 -7.52 18.87
C PHE A 67 6.66 -8.42 18.50
N THR A 68 6.83 -9.73 18.67
CA THR A 68 5.77 -10.75 18.51
C THR A 68 4.55 -10.45 19.38
N GLY A 69 4.75 -9.95 20.60
CA GLY A 69 3.68 -9.69 21.57
C GLY A 69 3.97 -8.51 22.50
N LYS A 70 3.12 -8.34 23.52
CA LYS A 70 3.25 -7.27 24.53
C LYS A 70 4.06 -7.70 25.75
N GLN A 71 4.29 -9.00 25.94
CA GLN A 71 5.04 -9.59 27.06
C GLN A 71 6.49 -9.11 27.04
N ILE A 72 7.14 -9.00 28.21
CA ILE A 72 8.48 -8.42 28.36
C ILE A 72 9.54 -9.18 27.55
N ASP A 73 9.41 -10.50 27.47
CA ASP A 73 10.28 -11.47 26.81
C ASP A 73 9.85 -11.82 25.38
N ALA A 74 8.90 -11.06 24.82
CA ALA A 74 8.44 -11.26 23.44
C ALA A 74 9.62 -11.30 22.46
N ALA A 75 9.63 -12.31 21.58
CA ALA A 75 10.59 -12.42 20.50
C ALA A 75 10.43 -11.27 19.48
N VAL A 76 11.42 -11.11 18.60
CA VAL A 76 11.45 -10.08 17.57
C VAL A 76 11.24 -10.69 16.19
N VAL A 77 10.42 -10.05 15.37
CA VAL A 77 10.16 -10.39 13.97
C VAL A 77 10.61 -9.21 13.10
N PRO A 78 11.56 -9.41 12.18
CA PRO A 78 11.96 -8.36 11.24
C PRO A 78 10.87 -8.10 10.21
N MET A 79 10.80 -6.87 9.71
CA MET A 79 10.00 -6.54 8.54
C MET A 79 10.71 -7.05 7.27
N GLU A 80 10.06 -7.94 6.55
CA GLU A 80 10.60 -8.51 5.32
C GLU A 80 10.12 -7.71 4.10
N VAL A 81 11.02 -7.34 3.20
CA VAL A 81 10.63 -6.72 1.93
C VAL A 81 10.10 -7.83 1.02
N ALA A 82 8.79 -7.86 0.80
CA ALA A 82 8.14 -8.87 -0.04
C ALA A 82 8.33 -8.57 -1.52
N SER A 83 8.15 -7.31 -1.93
CA SER A 83 8.34 -6.87 -3.30
C SER A 83 8.60 -5.37 -3.38
N VAL A 84 9.24 -4.97 -4.48
CA VAL A 84 9.49 -3.56 -4.80
C VAL A 84 9.14 -3.29 -6.24
N ILE A 85 8.35 -2.26 -6.45
CA ILE A 85 7.83 -1.92 -7.76
C ILE A 85 8.31 -0.53 -8.14
N LEU A 86 8.89 -0.44 -9.34
CA LEU A 86 9.22 0.84 -9.95
C LEU A 86 8.03 1.35 -10.74
N GLN A 87 7.65 2.59 -10.47
CA GLN A 87 6.66 3.33 -11.24
C GLN A 87 7.38 4.40 -12.08
N SER A 88 7.15 4.36 -13.39
CA SER A 88 7.61 5.39 -14.31
C SER A 88 6.80 6.68 -14.18
N THR A 89 7.19 7.72 -14.90
CA THR A 89 6.42 8.97 -15.00
C THR A 89 5.06 8.83 -15.67
N ASP A 90 4.84 7.69 -16.33
CA ASP A 90 3.66 7.39 -17.14
C ASP A 90 2.78 6.34 -16.44
N ASP A 91 3.01 6.16 -15.13
CA ASP A 91 2.34 5.20 -14.24
C ASP A 91 2.53 3.72 -14.60
N THR A 92 3.46 3.40 -15.50
CA THR A 92 3.82 2.01 -15.79
C THR A 92 4.59 1.42 -14.62
N GLN A 93 4.11 0.28 -14.11
CA GLN A 93 4.73 -0.42 -12.97
C GLN A 93 5.52 -1.64 -13.42
N THR A 94 6.70 -1.84 -12.84
CA THR A 94 7.51 -3.04 -13.06
C THR A 94 8.04 -3.53 -11.73
N GLU A 95 7.83 -4.80 -11.44
CA GLU A 95 8.40 -5.44 -10.25
C GLU A 95 9.90 -5.66 -10.43
N LEU A 96 10.68 -5.18 -9.47
CA LEU A 96 12.12 -5.40 -9.43
C LEU A 96 12.43 -6.73 -8.73
N GLN A 97 13.24 -7.55 -9.40
CA GLN A 97 13.90 -8.68 -8.77
C GLN A 97 15.06 -8.16 -7.94
N ILE A 98 14.77 -7.78 -6.69
CA ILE A 98 15.78 -7.27 -5.77
C ILE A 98 16.66 -8.42 -5.28
N SER A 99 17.97 -8.24 -5.38
CA SER A 99 18.92 -9.11 -4.70
C SER A 99 19.00 -8.75 -3.22
N ALA A 100 19.17 -9.75 -2.34
CA ALA A 100 19.29 -9.51 -0.90
C ALA A 100 20.40 -8.47 -0.60
N GLY A 101 20.02 -7.32 -0.05
CA GLY A 101 20.95 -6.23 0.32
C GLY A 101 21.04 -5.07 -0.68
N GLU A 102 20.31 -5.10 -1.80
CA GLU A 102 20.25 -3.96 -2.73
C GLU A 102 19.40 -2.83 -2.13
N ASN A 103 20.01 -1.67 -1.87
CA ASN A 103 19.35 -0.51 -1.29
C ASN A 103 19.04 0.51 -2.38
N LEU A 104 17.74 0.68 -2.69
CA LEU A 104 17.24 1.67 -3.63
C LEU A 104 17.01 3.00 -2.92
N SER A 105 18.10 3.65 -2.53
CA SER A 105 18.03 4.95 -1.89
C SER A 105 17.64 6.04 -2.90
N PRO A 106 16.89 7.06 -2.45
CA PRO A 106 16.54 8.21 -3.27
C PRO A 106 17.75 8.90 -3.90
N VAL A 107 17.66 9.23 -5.18
CA VAL A 107 18.76 9.86 -5.92
C VAL A 107 18.27 11.03 -6.76
N LEU A 108 18.92 12.18 -6.59
CA LEU A 108 18.69 13.35 -7.43
C LEU A 108 19.41 13.14 -8.76
N LEU A 109 18.64 12.88 -9.83
CA LEU A 109 19.17 12.66 -11.18
C LEU A 109 19.44 13.99 -11.89
N ARG A 110 18.56 14.97 -11.69
CA ARG A 110 18.64 16.34 -12.18
C ARG A 110 18.04 17.28 -11.11
N PRO A 111 18.31 18.61 -11.14
CA PRO A 111 17.84 19.53 -10.10
C PRO A 111 16.34 19.49 -9.81
N ASN A 112 15.52 19.01 -10.74
CA ASN A 112 14.07 18.91 -10.66
C ASN A 112 13.53 17.48 -10.80
N LEU A 113 14.37 16.46 -10.61
CA LEU A 113 13.99 15.05 -10.79
C LEU A 113 14.71 14.15 -9.78
N CYS A 114 13.94 13.61 -8.84
CA CYS A 114 14.37 12.61 -7.88
C CYS A 114 13.85 11.24 -8.31
N ALA A 115 14.68 10.20 -8.24
CA ALA A 115 14.32 8.82 -8.49
C ALA A 115 14.39 7.99 -7.20
N ASN A 116 13.80 6.80 -7.23
CA ASN A 116 13.69 5.88 -6.09
C ASN A 116 12.95 6.50 -4.88
N VAL A 117 11.99 7.37 -5.15
CA VAL A 117 11.17 7.99 -4.10
C VAL A 117 10.01 7.07 -3.74
N VAL A 118 9.81 6.79 -2.46
CA VAL A 118 8.64 6.03 -1.99
C VAL A 118 7.36 6.80 -2.32
N LEU A 119 6.49 6.19 -3.12
CA LEU A 119 5.15 6.69 -3.44
C LEU A 119 4.08 5.94 -2.65
N LYS A 120 4.27 4.62 -2.45
CA LYS A 120 3.33 3.78 -1.72
C LYS A 120 4.02 2.76 -0.85
N VAL A 121 3.44 2.49 0.33
CA VAL A 121 3.90 1.50 1.30
C VAL A 121 2.72 0.63 1.73
N ILE A 122 2.89 -0.69 1.64
CA ILE A 122 1.84 -1.65 1.99
C ILE A 122 2.43 -2.66 2.97
N TYR A 123 1.91 -2.67 4.18
CA TYR A 123 2.27 -3.62 5.23
C TYR A 123 1.25 -4.76 5.31
N VAL A 124 1.76 -5.98 5.46
CA VAL A 124 0.95 -7.16 5.78
C VAL A 124 1.55 -7.81 7.02
N ILE A 125 0.78 -7.82 8.10
CA ILE A 125 1.19 -8.39 9.39
C ILE A 125 0.41 -9.68 9.64
N LYS A 126 1.12 -10.79 9.72
CA LYS A 126 0.55 -12.11 10.05
C LYS A 126 0.64 -12.38 11.54
N TYR A 127 -0.41 -12.93 12.13
CA TYR A 127 -0.46 -13.25 13.55
C TYR A 127 -1.13 -14.61 13.83
N ASN A 128 -0.77 -15.28 14.92
CA ASN A 128 -1.35 -16.56 15.30
C ASN A 128 -2.68 -16.41 16.06
N PRO A 129 -3.43 -17.50 16.34
CA PRO A 129 -4.64 -17.45 17.17
C PRO A 129 -4.44 -16.84 18.57
N GLY A 130 -3.23 -16.90 19.12
CA GLY A 130 -2.85 -16.28 20.39
C GLY A 130 -2.66 -14.77 20.33
N GLY A 131 -2.74 -14.15 19.14
CA GLY A 131 -2.53 -12.72 18.94
C GLY A 131 -1.07 -12.30 18.83
N GLU A 132 -0.15 -13.24 18.64
CA GLU A 132 1.28 -12.96 18.45
C GLU A 132 1.60 -12.80 16.97
N ILE A 133 2.40 -11.79 16.63
CA ILE A 133 2.88 -11.56 15.26
C ILE A 133 3.88 -12.66 14.92
N VAL A 134 3.63 -13.37 13.83
CA VAL A 134 4.49 -14.47 13.34
C VAL A 134 5.31 -14.09 12.11
N ASN A 135 4.82 -13.14 11.32
CA ASN A 135 5.51 -12.64 10.14
C ASN A 135 5.02 -11.22 9.81
N ALA A 136 5.90 -10.38 9.27
CA ALA A 136 5.57 -9.03 8.84
C ALA A 136 6.28 -8.74 7.52
N THR A 137 5.51 -8.27 6.54
CA THR A 137 6.05 -7.93 5.23
C THR A 137 5.70 -6.52 4.83
N VAL A 138 6.53 -5.95 3.97
CA VAL A 138 6.30 -4.66 3.32
C VAL A 138 6.48 -4.79 1.81
N THR A 139 5.55 -4.21 1.06
CA THR A 139 5.66 -3.96 -0.38
C THR A 139 5.75 -2.45 -0.60
N LEU A 140 6.67 -2.03 -1.46
CA LEU A 140 6.90 -0.61 -1.74
C LEU A 140 6.78 -0.30 -3.23
N VAL A 141 6.17 0.84 -3.54
CA VAL A 141 6.25 1.45 -4.86
C VAL A 141 7.21 2.62 -4.79
N LEU A 142 8.27 2.55 -5.59
CA LEU A 142 9.24 3.62 -5.78
C LEU A 142 9.02 4.27 -7.14
N GLY A 143 9.20 5.58 -7.26
CA GLY A 143 9.03 6.25 -8.54
C GLY A 143 9.91 7.47 -8.73
N PHE A 144 9.62 8.16 -9.83
CA PHE A 144 10.24 9.44 -10.18
C PHE A 144 9.34 10.58 -9.72
N VAL A 145 9.93 11.56 -9.03
CA VAL A 145 9.23 12.77 -8.59
C VAL A 145 9.88 13.99 -9.21
N SER A 146 9.06 14.82 -9.85
CA SER A 146 9.47 16.11 -10.41
C SER A 146 8.70 17.26 -9.77
N ASN A 147 9.13 18.50 -10.00
CA ASN A 147 8.45 19.69 -9.46
C ASN A 147 6.96 19.80 -9.84
N ARG A 148 6.54 19.15 -10.93
CA ARG A 148 5.14 19.15 -11.39
C ARG A 148 4.24 18.26 -10.53
N MET A 149 4.82 17.35 -9.76
CA MET A 149 4.14 16.37 -8.91
C MET A 149 4.11 16.82 -7.44
N LEU A 150 4.45 18.10 -7.18
CA LEU A 150 4.46 18.66 -5.84
C LEU A 150 3.16 19.43 -5.55
N PRO A 151 2.59 19.32 -4.33
CA PRO A 151 3.08 18.55 -3.19
C PRO A 151 3.02 17.03 -3.43
N LEU A 152 4.01 16.31 -2.91
CA LEU A 152 4.14 14.87 -3.14
C LEU A 152 3.04 14.14 -2.38
N GLU A 153 2.15 13.45 -3.08
CA GLU A 153 1.19 12.53 -2.47
C GLU A 153 1.82 11.15 -2.24
N GLN A 154 1.59 10.58 -1.06
CA GLN A 154 2.01 9.23 -0.71
C GLN A 154 0.84 8.43 -0.14
N GLU A 155 0.85 7.12 -0.38
CA GLU A 155 -0.16 6.19 0.10
C GLU A 155 0.44 5.16 1.07
N PHE A 156 -0.24 4.92 2.18
CA PHE A 156 0.18 4.00 3.22
C PHE A 156 -0.97 3.07 3.57
N GLN A 157 -0.69 1.77 3.61
CA GLN A 157 -1.67 0.76 3.96
C GLN A 157 -1.07 -0.26 4.92
N ILE A 158 -1.88 -0.73 5.86
CA ILE A 158 -1.55 -1.84 6.74
C ILE A 158 -2.74 -2.78 6.84
N THR A 159 -2.44 -4.07 6.76
CA THR A 159 -3.43 -5.14 6.88
C THR A 159 -2.95 -6.23 7.82
N TYR A 160 -3.89 -6.83 8.56
CA TYR A 160 -3.63 -7.92 9.49
C TYR A 160 -4.27 -9.22 8.99
N VAL A 161 -3.56 -10.34 9.07
CA VAL A 161 -4.01 -11.67 8.62
C VAL A 161 -3.72 -12.72 9.70
N GLN A 162 -4.71 -13.52 10.09
CA GLN A 162 -4.51 -14.59 11.07
C GLN A 162 -4.03 -15.89 10.41
N GLU A 163 -3.10 -16.62 11.03
CA GLU A 163 -2.47 -17.85 10.51
C GLU A 163 -3.48 -19.00 10.30
N ASP A 164 -4.39 -19.22 11.26
CA ASP A 164 -5.40 -20.31 11.23
C ASP A 164 -6.86 -19.80 11.17
N GLY A 165 -7.07 -18.50 11.32
CA GLY A 165 -8.37 -17.85 11.17
C GLY A 165 -8.68 -17.76 9.69
N GLY A 166 -9.12 -18.89 9.13
CA GLY A 166 -9.28 -19.13 7.70
C GLY A 166 -9.57 -17.87 6.91
N ASP A 167 -8.62 -17.49 6.06
CA ASP A 167 -8.83 -16.63 4.90
C ASP A 167 -9.87 -15.51 5.11
N VAL A 168 -9.49 -14.52 5.92
CA VAL A 168 -9.80 -13.12 5.54
C VAL A 168 -8.64 -12.53 4.72
N ALA A 169 -7.70 -13.36 4.26
CA ALA A 169 -7.30 -13.23 2.87
C ALA A 169 -8.53 -13.69 2.10
N VAL A 170 -9.17 -12.81 1.34
CA VAL A 170 -10.08 -13.30 0.32
C VAL A 170 -9.27 -14.35 -0.45
N ARG A 171 -9.61 -15.64 -0.38
CA ARG A 171 -8.91 -16.62 -1.20
C ARG A 171 -9.14 -16.15 -2.62
N TYR A 172 -8.09 -15.73 -3.30
CA TYR A 172 -8.23 -15.28 -4.67
C TYR A 172 -8.07 -16.46 -5.59
N SER A 173 -8.89 -16.48 -6.63
CA SER A 173 -8.68 -17.35 -7.76
C SER A 173 -7.55 -16.82 -8.63
N GLY A 174 -6.50 -17.62 -8.81
CA GLY A 174 -5.31 -17.27 -9.59
C GLY A 174 -4.48 -18.49 -9.96
N ASN A 175 -3.44 -18.28 -10.77
CA ASN A 175 -2.55 -19.35 -11.23
C ASN A 175 -1.48 -19.71 -10.16
N PRO A 176 -1.18 -21.01 -9.92
CA PRO A 176 -1.91 -22.19 -10.36
C PRO A 176 -3.02 -22.58 -9.38
N GLY A 177 -4.27 -22.63 -9.86
CA GLY A 177 -5.42 -23.14 -9.07
C GLY A 177 -6.58 -22.17 -8.91
N TYR A 178 -7.23 -21.78 -10.00
CA TYR A 178 -8.50 -21.04 -9.92
C TYR A 178 -9.60 -21.90 -9.26
N VAL A 179 -10.39 -21.30 -8.36
CA VAL A 179 -11.48 -21.96 -7.62
C VAL A 179 -12.78 -21.18 -7.79
N VAL A 180 -13.85 -21.88 -8.15
CA VAL A 180 -15.16 -21.24 -8.39
C VAL A 180 -15.68 -20.56 -7.13
N GLY A 181 -16.25 -19.36 -7.27
CA GLY A 181 -16.85 -18.59 -6.16
C GLY A 181 -15.87 -17.66 -5.43
N LEU A 182 -14.59 -17.73 -5.74
CA LEU A 182 -13.56 -16.89 -5.14
C LEU A 182 -13.27 -15.63 -5.97
N PRO A 183 -13.04 -14.46 -5.35
CA PRO A 183 -12.67 -13.25 -6.07
C PRO A 183 -11.41 -13.38 -6.93
N LEU A 184 -11.39 -12.70 -8.06
CA LEU A 184 -10.23 -12.68 -8.95
C LEU A 184 -9.19 -11.66 -8.48
N VAL A 185 -7.92 -12.08 -8.49
CA VAL A 185 -6.79 -11.15 -8.31
C VAL A 185 -6.81 -10.10 -9.42
N SER A 186 -6.69 -8.82 -9.05
CA SER A 186 -6.51 -7.73 -10.03
C SER A 186 -5.05 -7.59 -10.46
N GLY A 187 -4.84 -7.00 -11.63
CA GLY A 187 -3.53 -6.62 -12.13
C GLY A 187 -3.63 -5.48 -13.13
N THR A 188 -2.56 -4.70 -13.25
CA THR A 188 -2.44 -3.59 -14.20
C THR A 188 -1.66 -4.05 -15.42
N LYS A 189 -2.07 -3.60 -16.60
CA LYS A 189 -1.34 -3.86 -17.84
C LYS A 189 -0.08 -2.98 -17.87
N THR A 190 1.06 -3.60 -18.11
CA THR A 190 2.38 -2.97 -18.20
C THR A 190 2.97 -3.21 -19.60
N ALA A 191 4.12 -2.62 -19.89
CA ALA A 191 4.81 -2.83 -21.16
C ALA A 191 5.19 -4.30 -21.39
N ASP A 192 5.50 -5.03 -20.32
CA ASP A 192 5.98 -6.41 -20.35
C ASP A 192 4.89 -7.46 -20.07
N GLY A 193 3.64 -7.03 -19.79
CA GLY A 193 2.53 -7.96 -19.54
C GLY A 193 1.47 -7.42 -18.58
N ILE A 194 1.08 -8.24 -17.60
CA ILE A 194 0.17 -7.84 -16.52
C ILE A 194 0.95 -7.97 -15.21
N ALA A 195 1.12 -6.85 -14.50
CA ALA A 195 1.64 -6.84 -13.14
C ALA A 195 0.48 -7.05 -12.17
N ARG A 196 0.65 -7.98 -11.22
CA ARG A 196 -0.34 -8.24 -10.17
C ARG A 196 -0.51 -6.99 -9.29
N SER A 197 -1.73 -6.75 -8.80
CA SER A 197 -1.97 -5.72 -7.81
C SER A 197 -1.16 -5.97 -6.54
N ILE A 198 -0.60 -4.88 -6.03
CA ILE A 198 0.26 -4.81 -4.86
C ILE A 198 -0.51 -4.85 -3.55
N ASP A 199 -1.76 -4.42 -3.59
CA ASP A 199 -2.65 -4.58 -2.46
C ASP A 199 -3.16 -6.02 -2.49
N PRO A 200 -2.78 -6.85 -1.50
CA PRO A 200 -3.25 -8.23 -1.45
C PRO A 200 -4.75 -8.30 -1.26
N ARG A 201 -5.45 -7.21 -0.94
CA ARG A 201 -6.92 -7.16 -0.84
C ARG A 201 -7.61 -6.79 -2.14
N ASP A 202 -6.87 -6.24 -3.10
CA ASP A 202 -7.42 -5.72 -4.32
C ASP A 202 -7.92 -6.85 -5.23
N THR A 203 -9.11 -6.63 -5.77
CA THR A 203 -9.81 -7.58 -6.61
C THR A 203 -10.23 -6.90 -7.88
N LEU A 204 -10.30 -7.69 -8.94
CA LEU A 204 -11.12 -7.28 -10.06
C LEU A 204 -12.54 -7.08 -9.54
N SER A 205 -13.07 -5.86 -9.61
CA SER A 205 -14.36 -5.50 -9.03
C SER A 205 -15.19 -4.65 -10.00
N LEU A 206 -16.50 -4.82 -9.94
CA LEU A 206 -17.48 -4.05 -10.69
C LEU A 206 -18.14 -3.02 -9.77
N LEU A 207 -18.63 -1.92 -10.35
CA LEU A 207 -19.46 -0.97 -9.61
C LEU A 207 -20.69 -1.67 -9.03
N HIS A 208 -21.17 -1.22 -7.88
CA HIS A 208 -22.43 -1.67 -7.33
C HIS A 208 -23.56 -0.81 -7.93
N SER A 209 -24.60 -1.44 -8.46
CA SER A 209 -25.81 -0.73 -8.89
C SER A 209 -26.61 -0.33 -7.64
N ALA A 210 -26.44 0.92 -7.18
CA ALA A 210 -27.23 1.48 -6.09
C ALA A 210 -28.61 1.96 -6.59
N GLU A 211 -29.57 2.15 -5.68
CA GLU A 211 -30.94 2.58 -6.00
C GLU A 211 -30.99 3.93 -6.75
N ASP A 212 -30.06 4.83 -6.44
CA ASP A 212 -29.93 6.14 -7.09
C ASP A 212 -29.31 6.06 -8.49
N GLN A 213 -28.71 4.90 -8.83
CA GLN A 213 -28.04 4.61 -10.09
C GLN A 213 -27.00 5.66 -10.49
N ASP A 214 -26.36 6.35 -9.55
CA ASP A 214 -25.42 7.41 -9.91
C ASP A 214 -23.98 6.87 -9.94
N CYS A 215 -23.36 6.89 -11.11
CA CYS A 215 -21.96 6.48 -11.27
C CYS A 215 -20.95 7.43 -10.60
N LEU A 216 -21.36 8.63 -10.16
CA LEU A 216 -20.47 9.69 -9.69
C LEU A 216 -20.62 9.99 -8.18
N GLN A 217 -21.51 9.32 -7.47
CA GLN A 217 -21.66 9.47 -6.01
C GLN A 217 -20.62 8.63 -5.27
N ASP A 218 -19.83 9.28 -4.42
CA ASP A 218 -18.92 8.65 -3.46
C ASP A 218 -19.65 8.33 -2.13
N PRO A 219 -19.36 7.23 -1.43
CA PRO A 219 -18.35 6.22 -1.75
C PRO A 219 -18.86 5.20 -2.76
N HIS A 220 -18.14 5.03 -3.87
CA HIS A 220 -18.46 3.99 -4.85
C HIS A 220 -18.36 2.60 -4.20
N GLN A 221 -19.50 2.00 -3.88
CA GLN A 221 -19.56 0.60 -3.48
C GLN A 221 -19.19 -0.24 -4.70
N ARG A 222 -18.22 -1.15 -4.55
CA ARG A 222 -17.79 -2.08 -5.60
C ARG A 222 -17.90 -3.50 -5.09
N SER A 223 -18.29 -4.41 -5.97
CA SER A 223 -18.41 -5.84 -5.66
C SER A 223 -17.34 -6.63 -6.42
N PRO A 224 -16.66 -7.59 -5.77
CA PRO A 224 -15.63 -8.39 -6.44
C PRO A 224 -16.24 -9.26 -7.54
N VAL A 225 -15.48 -9.44 -8.61
CA VAL A 225 -15.76 -10.44 -9.65
C VAL A 225 -15.30 -11.79 -9.14
N LEU A 226 -16.22 -12.75 -9.11
CA LEU A 226 -15.98 -14.10 -8.62
C LEU A 226 -15.65 -15.03 -9.80
N PHE A 227 -14.63 -15.87 -9.65
CA PHE A 227 -14.27 -16.84 -10.69
C PHE A 227 -15.38 -17.86 -10.90
N GLY A 228 -15.70 -18.15 -12.16
CA GLY A 228 -16.73 -19.13 -12.54
C GLY A 228 -18.18 -18.65 -12.34
N LEU A 229 -18.39 -17.37 -11.97
CA LEU A 229 -19.72 -16.77 -11.88
C LEU A 229 -19.82 -15.59 -12.85
N ASN A 230 -20.96 -15.48 -13.52
CA ASN A 230 -21.25 -14.35 -14.39
C ASN A 230 -21.70 -13.15 -13.56
N SER A 231 -21.10 -11.99 -13.81
CA SER A 231 -21.47 -10.74 -13.16
C SER A 231 -21.74 -9.67 -14.22
N VAL A 232 -22.78 -8.87 -14.00
CA VAL A 232 -23.08 -7.68 -14.80
C VAL A 232 -23.42 -6.55 -13.84
N SER A 233 -22.94 -5.34 -14.14
CA SER A 233 -23.26 -4.14 -13.39
C SER A 233 -23.55 -2.99 -14.35
N GLY A 234 -24.38 -2.05 -13.90
CA GLY A 234 -24.69 -0.82 -14.60
C GLY A 234 -25.05 0.29 -13.62
N CYS A 235 -24.68 1.52 -13.96
CA CYS A 235 -25.11 2.74 -13.32
C CYS A 235 -25.34 3.79 -14.41
N THR A 236 -26.08 4.85 -14.07
CA THR A 236 -26.36 6.00 -14.93
C THR A 236 -25.36 7.11 -14.64
N LEU A 237 -24.67 7.56 -15.69
CA LEU A 237 -23.82 8.74 -15.60
C LEU A 237 -24.63 9.98 -15.99
N ARG A 238 -24.90 10.85 -15.01
CA ARG A 238 -25.56 12.15 -15.27
C ARG A 238 -24.50 13.23 -15.40
N GLN A 239 -24.30 13.72 -16.62
CA GLN A 239 -23.44 14.87 -16.83
C GLN A 239 -24.21 16.14 -16.41
N SER A 240 -23.76 16.82 -15.35
CA SER A 240 -24.24 18.17 -15.07
C SER A 240 -23.80 19.09 -16.21
N SER A 241 -24.75 19.77 -16.86
CA SER A 241 -24.42 20.75 -17.90
C SER A 241 -23.55 21.85 -17.30
N PRO A 242 -22.51 22.33 -18.02
CA PRO A 242 -21.78 23.51 -17.58
C PRO A 242 -22.77 24.68 -17.50
N ILE A 243 -22.86 25.30 -16.33
CA ILE A 243 -23.44 26.63 -16.19
C ILE A 243 -22.50 27.56 -16.96
N LEU A 244 -22.90 27.94 -18.17
CA LEU A 244 -22.37 29.13 -18.83
C LEU A 244 -22.77 30.33 -17.95
N ASN A 245 -21.80 30.87 -17.23
CA ASN A 245 -21.82 32.24 -16.70
C ASN A 245 -20.60 32.97 -17.26
#